data_AF-A0A5K1BMQ8-F1
#
_entry.id   AF-A0A5K1BMQ8-F1
#
_cell.length_a   1.000
_cell.length_b   1.000
_cell.length_c   1.000
_cell.angle_alpha   90.00
_cell.angle_beta   90.00
_cell.angle_gamma   90.00
#
_symmetry.space_group_name_H-M   'P 1'
#
loop_
_entity.id
_entity.type
_entity.pdbx_description
1 polymer ?
#
loop_
_entity_poly.entity_id
_entity_poly.type
_entity_poly.pdbx_seq_one_letter_code
_entity_poly.pdbx_strand_id
1 'polypeptide(L)' 'VTDHELIPGGRNIRVTEETKHEYVDLVAEHHLNTAIRPQINSFLEGFNELVPRDLISIFNDKELELLISGLPEID' A
#
# COMPACT_ATOMS: atom_id res chain seq x y z
N VAL A 1 -4.57 22.70 -4.06
CA VAL A 1 -5.17 21.35 -4.01
C VAL A 1 -5.39 20.94 -5.45
N THR A 2 -4.63 19.97 -5.95
CA THR A 2 -4.79 19.44 -7.30
C THR A 2 -5.78 18.28 -7.24
N ASP A 3 -6.93 18.41 -7.92
CA ASP A 3 -7.93 17.35 -7.99
C ASP A 3 -7.37 16.12 -8.70
N HIS A 4 -7.42 14.96 -8.04
CA HIS A 4 -7.05 13.66 -8.61
C HIS A 4 -8.30 12.86 -8.96
N GLU A 5 -8.37 12.33 -10.19
CA GLU A 5 -9.44 11.40 -10.55
C GLU A 5 -9.08 9.98 -10.11
N LEU A 6 -9.95 9.35 -9.32
CA LEU A 6 -9.76 7.98 -8.84
C LEU A 6 -9.90 6.94 -9.97
N ILE A 7 -10.73 7.26 -10.97
CA ILE A 7 -10.92 6.51 -12.21
C ILE A 7 -10.97 7.50 -13.38
N PRO A 8 -10.62 7.11 -14.61
CA PRO A 8 -10.68 7.99 -15.77
C PRO A 8 -12.09 8.61 -15.96
N GLY A 9 -12.17 9.94 -15.96
CA GLY A 9 -13.45 10.65 -16.10
C GLY A 9 -14.36 10.57 -14.88
N GLY A 10 -13.85 10.08 -13.74
CA GLY A 10 -14.60 9.85 -12.50
C GLY A 10 -15.27 11.09 -11.93
N ARG A 11 -14.80 12.30 -12.28
CA ARG A 11 -15.46 13.56 -11.90
C ARG A 11 -16.92 13.66 -12.38
N ASN A 12 -17.28 12.96 -13.45
CA ASN A 12 -18.62 12.95 -14.02
C ASN A 12 -19.47 11.76 -13.56
N ILE A 13 -18.92 10.88 -12.71
CA ILE A 13 -19.58 9.66 -12.25
C ILE A 13 -20.00 9.88 -10.80
N ARG A 14 -21.31 9.79 -10.55
CA ARG A 14 -21.84 9.93 -9.19
C ARG A 14 -21.63 8.63 -8.43
N VAL A 15 -21.10 8.74 -7.21
CA VAL A 15 -21.08 7.62 -6.26
C VAL A 15 -22.51 7.30 -5.80
N THR A 16 -22.94 6.08 -6.04
CA THR A 16 -24.19 5.48 -5.55
C THR A 16 -23.90 4.52 -4.39
N GLU A 17 -24.94 4.04 -3.68
CA GLU A 17 -24.76 3.07 -2.60
C GLU A 17 -24.09 1.77 -3.08
N GLU A 18 -24.35 1.35 -4.32
CA GLU A 18 -23.72 0.17 -4.92
C GLU A 18 -22.21 0.36 -5.16
N THR A 19 -21.78 1.59 -5.47
CA THR A 19 -20.38 1.93 -5.80
C THR A 19 -19.60 2.52 -4.62
N LYS A 20 -20.26 2.73 -3.49
CA LYS A 20 -19.69 3.45 -2.33
C LYS A 20 -18.47 2.76 -1.75
N HIS A 21 -18.48 1.43 -1.69
CA HIS A 21 -17.34 0.66 -1.20
C HIS A 21 -16.11 0.83 -2.09
N GLU A 22 -16.28 0.69 -3.41
CA GLU A 22 -15.22 0.90 -4.39
C GLU A 22 -14.64 2.33 -4.29
N TYR A 23 -15.49 3.34 -4.14
CA TYR A 23 -15.03 4.71 -3.95
C TYR A 23 -14.15 4.87 -2.70
N VAL A 24 -14.56 4.27 -1.57
CA VAL A 24 -13.78 4.31 -0.33
C VAL A 24 -12.42 3.63 -0.50
N ASP A 25 -12.39 2.46 -1.14
CA ASP A 25 -11.15 1.72 -1.40
C ASP A 25 -10.18 2.54 -2.27
N LEU A 26 -10.69 3.16 -3.35
CA LEU A 26 -9.90 4.01 -4.24
C LEU A 26 -9.36 5.27 -3.53
N VAL A 27 -10.17 5.89 -2.67
CA VAL A 27 -9.70 7.05 -1.87
C VAL A 27 -8.60 6.61 -0.90
N ALA A 28 -8.78 5.49 -0.21
CA ALA A 28 -7.79 4.96 0.72
C ALA A 28 -6.47 4.63 -0.02
N GLU A 29 -6.55 3.94 -1.16
CA GLU A 29 -5.40 3.67 -2.01
C GLU A 29 -4.72 4.97 -2.45
N HIS A 30 -5.48 5.95 -2.93
CA HIS A 30 -4.92 7.23 -3.35
C HIS A 30 -4.16 7.92 -2.21
N HIS A 31 -4.77 7.99 -1.02
CA HIS A 31 -4.19 8.67 0.13
C HIS A 31 -2.97 7.95 0.70
N LEU A 32 -2.99 6.62 0.75
CA LEU A 32 -1.92 5.82 1.36
C LEU A 32 -0.75 5.60 0.40
N ASN A 33 -1.00 5.44 -0.91
CA ASN A 33 0.02 5.02 -1.86
C ASN A 33 0.54 6.16 -2.76
N THR A 34 -0.23 7.21 -3.08
CA THR A 34 0.15 8.08 -4.22
C THR A 34 1.31 9.01 -3.92
N ALA A 35 1.43 9.53 -2.69
CA ALA A 35 2.47 10.52 -2.38
C ALA A 35 3.89 9.92 -2.27
N ILE A 36 3.97 8.62 -1.94
CA ILE A 36 5.25 7.95 -1.66
C ILE A 36 5.51 6.73 -2.54
N ARG A 37 4.69 6.51 -3.59
CA ARG A 37 4.84 5.37 -4.50
C ARG A 37 6.24 5.24 -5.10
N PRO A 38 6.87 6.32 -5.61
CA PRO A 38 8.23 6.23 -6.14
C PRO A 38 9.23 5.72 -5.10
N GLN A 39 9.16 6.22 -3.87
CA GLN A 39 10.04 5.87 -2.77
C GLN A 39 9.83 4.42 -2.32
N ILE A 40 8.56 3.99 -2.20
CA ILE A 40 8.21 2.59 -1.90
C ILE A 40 8.76 1.67 -3.00
N ASN A 41 8.57 2.01 -4.27
CA ASN A 41 9.06 1.19 -5.38
C ASN A 41 10.58 1.08 -5.36
N SER A 42 11.32 2.17 -5.19
CA SER A 42 12.79 2.14 -5.11
C SER A 42 13.29 1.35 -3.89
N PHE A 43 12.61 1.45 -2.75
CA PHE A 43 12.95 0.63 -1.58
C PHE A 43 12.73 -0.86 -1.87
N LEU A 44 11.58 -1.22 -2.43
CA LEU A 44 11.26 -2.61 -2.78
C LEU A 44 12.22 -3.17 -3.84
N GLU A 45 12.65 -2.37 -4.81
CA GLU A 45 13.65 -2.77 -5.79
C GLU A 45 14.97 -3.13 -5.10
N GLY A 46 15.56 -2.21 -4.34
CA GLY A 46 16.81 -2.47 -3.63
C GLY A 46 16.71 -3.59 -2.59
N PHE A 47 15.57 -3.73 -1.91
CA PHE A 47 15.33 -4.83 -0.99
C PHE A 47 15.28 -6.18 -1.72
N ASN A 48 14.58 -6.27 -2.85
CA ASN A 48 14.43 -7.50 -3.63
C ASN A 48 15.73 -7.91 -4.36
N GLU A 49 16.65 -6.98 -4.63
CA GLU A 49 17.99 -7.28 -5.13
C GLU A 49 18.83 -8.09 -4.12
N LEU A 50 18.63 -7.82 -2.82
CA LEU A 50 19.38 -8.49 -1.74
C LEU A 50 18.65 -9.73 -1.21
N VAL A 51 17.33 -9.65 -1.11
CA VAL A 51 16.49 -10.70 -0.51
C VAL A 51 15.41 -11.11 -1.51
N PRO A 52 15.44 -12.36 -2.02
CA PRO A 52 14.41 -12.85 -2.93
C PRO A 52 13.00 -12.72 -2.35
N ARG A 53 12.08 -12.14 -3.14
CA ARG A 53 10.68 -11.90 -2.76
C ARG A 53 9.99 -13.15 -2.20
N ASP A 54 10.22 -14.31 -2.81
CA ASP A 54 9.57 -15.58 -2.43
C ASP A 54 9.90 -16.00 -0.99
N LEU A 55 11.08 -15.63 -0.49
CA LEU A 55 11.49 -15.93 0.89
C LEU A 55 10.79 -15.03 1.91
N ILE A 56 10.37 -13.83 1.50
CA ILE A 56 9.73 -12.84 2.36
C ILE A 56 8.21 -12.94 2.29
N SER A 57 7.64 -13.37 1.16
CA SER A 57 6.19 -13.46 0.97
C SER A 57 5.48 -14.49 1.84
N ILE A 58 6.22 -15.35 2.56
CA ILE A 58 5.65 -16.31 3.50
C ILE A 58 5.25 -15.67 4.83
N PHE A 59 5.76 -14.48 5.13
CA PHE A 59 5.51 -13.76 6.38
C PHE A 59 4.34 -12.78 6.22
N ASN A 60 3.50 -12.68 7.24
CA ASN A 60 2.59 -11.54 7.38
C ASN A 60 3.34 -10.28 7.87
N ASP A 61 2.64 -9.15 7.95
CA ASP A 61 3.22 -7.86 8.33
C ASP A 61 3.86 -7.88 9.73
N LYS A 62 3.27 -8.61 10.68
CA LYS A 62 3.79 -8.75 12.05
C LYS A 62 5.00 -9.67 12.16
N GLU A 63 5.00 -10.76 11.43
CA GLU A 63 6.14 -11.68 11.37
C GLU A 63 7.35 -11.02 10.70
N LEU A 64 7.12 -10.23 9.65
CA LEU A 64 8.18 -9.46 8.98
C LEU A 64 8.73 -8.36 9.89
N GLU A 65 7.87 -7.65 10.61
CA GLU A 65 8.26 -6.66 11.63
C GLU A 65 9.17 -7.29 12.69
N LEU A 66 8.80 -8.48 13.17
CA LEU A 66 9.55 -9.24 14.17
C LEU A 66 10.90 -9.73 13.63
N LEU A 67 10.93 -10.21 12.39
CA LEU A 67 12.14 -10.68 11.72
C LEU A 67 13.19 -9.56 11.60
N ILE A 68 12.74 -8.33 11.30
CA ILE A 68 13.60 -7.17 11.12
C ILE A 68 14.02 -6.58 12.47
N SER A 69 13.09 -6.50 13.43
CA SER A 69 13.29 -5.77 14.70
C SER A 69 13.84 -6.64 15.83
N GLY A 70 13.77 -7.97 15.69
CA GLY A 70 14.06 -8.93 16.75
C GLY A 70 12.88 -9.16 17.69
N LEU A 71 12.95 -10.24 18.48
CA LEU A 71 11.96 -10.56 19.50
C LEU A 71 12.09 -9.60 20.70
N PRO A 72 11.03 -8.87 21.09
CA PRO A 72 11.07 -8.11 22.32
C PRO A 72 11.10 -9.07 23.52
N GLU A 73 11.94 -8.80 24.51
CA GLU A 73 11.81 -9.42 25.83
C GLU A 73 10.58 -8.79 26.51
N ILE A 74 9.60 -9.63 26.87
CA ILE A 74 8.43 -9.24 27.65
C ILE A 74 8.68 -9.69 29.09
N ASP A 75 8.69 -8.73 30.01
CA ASP A 75 8.77 -8.94 31.47
C ASP A 75 7.39 -9.33 32.05
#